data_AF-A0A520Z4I6-F1
#
_entry.id   AF-A0A520Z4I6-F1
#
_cell.length_a   1.000
_cell.length_b   1.000
_cell.length_c   1.000
_cell.angle_alpha   90.00
_cell.angle_beta   90.00
_cell.angle_gamma   90.00
#
_symmetry.space_group_name_H-M   'P 1'
#
loop_
_entity.id
_entity.type
_entity.pdbx_description
1 polymer ?
#
loop_
_entity_poly.entity_id
_entity_poly.type
_entity_poly.pdbx_seq_one_letter_code
_entity_poly.pdbx_strand_id
1 'polypeptide(L)'
;MINYLNRILFTTLFLITCSGFAQKKVKDTTKTWDLVKYDFNASLRGVGNAFTQPLRWKKKDALTFAGIAAGSAILYSFDEQSADFFTQQAEDVPIGIREFGRYLGNPQNNYAISAGIYGIGLLTKNEKMRKTGVLLVASGFTVGLISSMAKTAIGRARPGTEFGKDVFKPFSKEGAFHSMPSGHAALVVTTAHVIAKQFESLGIKI
;
A
#
# COMPACT_ATOMS: atom_id res chain seq x y z
N MET A 1 -10.81 -22.12 -22.91
CA MET A 1 -10.81 -21.01 -23.90
C MET A 1 -11.34 -19.69 -23.31
N ILE A 2 -12.38 -19.71 -22.46
CA ILE A 2 -12.98 -18.52 -21.79
C ILE A 2 -11.98 -17.74 -20.91
N ASN A 3 -11.05 -18.42 -20.21
CA ASN A 3 -10.07 -17.75 -19.34
C ASN A 3 -9.02 -16.90 -20.07
N TYR A 4 -8.72 -17.22 -21.33
CA TYR A 4 -7.80 -16.44 -22.15
C TYR A 4 -8.48 -15.17 -22.67
N LEU A 5 -9.74 -15.28 -23.10
CA LEU A 5 -10.53 -14.15 -23.56
C LEU A 5 -10.79 -13.15 -22.44
N ASN A 6 -11.09 -13.61 -21.22
CA ASN A 6 -11.26 -12.74 -20.05
C ASN A 6 -9.94 -12.07 -19.63
N ARG A 7 -8.79 -12.75 -19.74
CA ARG A 7 -7.47 -12.14 -19.52
C ARG A 7 -7.13 -11.07 -20.55
N ILE A 8 -7.46 -11.31 -21.82
CA ILE A 8 -7.30 -10.34 -22.90
C ILE A 8 -8.24 -9.16 -22.70
N LEU A 9 -9.50 -9.40 -22.30
CA LEU A 9 -10.45 -8.34 -21.99
C LEU A 9 -9.99 -7.48 -20.80
N PHE A 10 -9.48 -8.10 -19.74
CA PHE A 10 -8.96 -7.37 -18.58
C PHE A 10 -7.71 -6.55 -18.90
N THR A 11 -6.79 -7.10 -19.71
CA THR A 11 -5.57 -6.40 -20.14
C THR A 11 -5.88 -5.28 -21.13
N THR A 12 -6.80 -5.49 -22.07
CA THR A 12 -7.28 -4.46 -22.99
C THR A 12 -8.07 -3.36 -22.27
N LEU A 13 -8.92 -3.70 -21.29
CA LEU A 13 -9.63 -2.71 -20.47
C LEU A 13 -8.66 -1.88 -19.61
N PHE A 14 -7.62 -2.50 -19.04
CA PHE A 14 -6.54 -1.80 -18.32
C PHE A 14 -5.76 -0.83 -19.23
N LEU A 15 -5.48 -1.23 -20.48
CA LEU A 15 -4.82 -0.38 -21.48
C LEU A 15 -5.71 0.77 -21.96
N ILE A 16 -7.02 0.55 -22.08
CA ILE A 16 -7.99 1.59 -22.47
C ILE A 16 -8.17 2.63 -21.36
N THR A 17 -8.20 2.22 -20.07
CA THR A 17 -8.22 3.19 -18.95
C THR A 17 -6.96 4.04 -18.87
N CYS A 18 -5.82 3.55 -19.37
CA CYS A 18 -4.57 4.31 -19.43
C CYS A 18 -4.63 5.44 -20.49
N SER A 19 -5.49 5.29 -21.51
CA SER A 19 -5.68 6.27 -22.59
C SER A 19 -6.60 7.44 -22.19
N GLY A 20 -7.46 7.24 -21.18
CA GLY A 20 -8.41 8.26 -20.69
C GLY A 20 -7.80 9.32 -19.75
N PHE A 21 -6.59 9.10 -19.22
CA PHE A 21 -5.87 10.10 -18.42
C PHE A 21 -5.03 11.01 -19.32
N ALA A 22 -5.69 11.72 -20.24
CA ALA A 22 -5.07 12.80 -21.00
C ALA A 22 -4.91 14.06 -20.13
N GLN A 23 -4.03 14.00 -19.13
CA GLN A 23 -3.55 15.20 -18.42
C GLN A 23 -2.33 15.79 -19.11
N LYS A 24 -2.22 17.12 -19.10
CA LYS A 24 -1.23 17.93 -19.85
C LYS A 24 0.16 17.28 -19.84
N LYS A 25 0.62 16.87 -21.04
CA LYS A 25 1.96 16.33 -21.27
C LYS A 25 2.98 17.48 -21.26
N VAL A 26 3.59 17.74 -20.10
CA VAL A 26 4.86 18.49 -20.07
C VAL A 26 5.96 17.48 -20.33
N LYS A 27 6.59 17.56 -21.51
CA LYS A 27 7.66 16.65 -21.89
C LYS A 27 8.95 17.11 -21.20
N ASP A 28 9.42 16.33 -20.24
CA ASP A 28 10.63 16.63 -19.49
C ASP A 28 11.88 16.45 -20.39
N THR A 29 12.61 17.54 -20.65
CA THR A 29 13.81 17.57 -21.51
C THR A 29 15.09 17.14 -20.77
N THR A 30 14.99 16.83 -19.48
CA THR A 30 16.13 16.42 -18.66
C THR A 30 16.64 15.03 -19.05
N LYS A 31 17.97 14.83 -18.94
CA LYS A 31 18.59 13.52 -19.18
C LYS A 31 18.02 12.48 -18.21
N THR A 32 17.75 11.28 -18.70
CA THR A 32 17.11 10.21 -17.90
C THR A 32 17.90 9.87 -16.63
N TRP A 33 19.23 9.91 -16.70
CA TRP A 33 20.08 9.64 -15.54
C TRP A 33 19.94 10.69 -14.43
N ASP A 34 19.82 11.96 -14.80
CA ASP A 34 19.63 13.04 -13.82
C ASP A 34 18.25 12.94 -13.15
N LEU A 35 17.23 12.51 -13.91
CA LEU A 35 15.91 12.20 -13.37
C LEU A 35 15.95 11.04 -12.37
N VAL A 36 16.62 9.93 -12.73
CA VAL A 36 16.77 8.76 -11.84
C VAL A 36 17.49 9.15 -10.55
N LYS A 37 18.58 9.91 -10.64
CA LYS A 37 19.31 10.42 -9.46
C LYS A 37 18.44 11.31 -8.58
N TYR A 38 17.71 12.23 -9.19
CA TYR A 38 16.77 13.11 -8.48
C TYR A 38 15.70 12.28 -7.76
N ASP A 39 15.07 11.34 -8.46
CA ASP A 39 13.98 10.51 -7.95
C ASP A 39 14.45 9.59 -6.81
N PHE A 40 15.66 9.03 -6.91
CA PHE A 40 16.29 8.26 -5.85
C PHE A 40 16.53 9.11 -4.59
N ASN A 41 17.13 10.30 -4.75
CA ASN A 41 17.36 11.21 -3.63
C ASN A 41 16.06 11.70 -2.99
N ALA A 42 15.03 11.98 -3.80
CA ALA A 42 13.71 12.36 -3.33
C ALA A 42 13.06 11.21 -2.53
N SER A 43 13.19 9.96 -3.00
CA SER A 43 12.70 8.78 -2.30
C SER A 43 13.37 8.63 -0.94
N LEU A 44 14.70 8.69 -0.87
CA LEU A 44 15.44 8.58 0.39
C LEU A 44 15.05 9.67 1.39
N ARG A 45 14.91 10.92 0.93
CA ARG A 45 14.44 12.02 1.78
C ARG A 45 13.01 11.80 2.27
N GLY A 46 12.13 11.31 1.40
CA GLY A 46 10.74 10.98 1.75
C GLY A 46 10.65 9.91 2.83
N VAL A 47 11.38 8.81 2.64
CA VAL A 47 11.51 7.71 3.62
C VAL A 47 12.07 8.26 4.94
N GLY A 48 13.20 8.96 4.91
CA GLY A 48 13.82 9.54 6.11
C GLY A 48 12.91 10.52 6.84
N ASN A 49 12.16 11.36 6.11
CA ASN A 49 11.18 12.26 6.71
C ASN A 49 10.05 11.47 7.40
N ALA A 50 9.54 10.40 6.79
CA ALA A 50 8.48 9.58 7.39
C ALA A 50 8.92 8.98 8.74
N PHE A 51 10.15 8.47 8.84
CA PHE A 51 10.69 7.90 10.08
C PHE A 51 10.99 8.94 11.17
N THR A 52 11.37 10.16 10.78
CA THR A 52 11.68 11.24 11.73
C THR A 52 10.46 12.08 12.09
N GLN A 53 9.36 11.94 11.37
CA GLN A 53 8.14 12.71 11.57
C GLN A 53 7.58 12.64 13.01
N PRO A 54 7.58 11.48 13.71
CA PRO A 54 7.06 11.40 15.08
C PRO A 54 7.78 12.34 16.06
N LEU A 55 9.06 12.60 15.86
CA LEU A 55 9.85 13.52 16.69
C LEU A 55 9.46 14.99 16.48
N ARG A 56 8.67 15.29 15.44
CA ARG A 56 8.27 16.63 15.01
C ARG A 56 6.76 16.83 15.02
N TRP A 57 5.99 15.87 15.55
CA TRP A 57 4.54 15.94 15.61
C TRP A 57 4.06 17.14 16.41
N LYS A 58 3.04 17.82 15.87
CA LYS A 58 2.29 18.84 16.59
C LYS A 58 1.10 18.20 17.32
N LYS A 59 0.43 18.98 18.17
CA LYS A 59 -0.77 18.51 18.92
C LYS A 59 -1.80 17.81 18.03
N LYS A 60 -2.07 18.34 16.84
CA LYS A 60 -3.02 17.74 15.88
C LYS A 60 -2.56 16.36 15.40
N ASP A 61 -1.27 16.20 15.10
CA ASP A 61 -0.71 14.92 14.63
C ASP A 61 -0.78 13.86 15.74
N ALA A 62 -0.40 14.25 16.96
CA ALA A 62 -0.47 13.38 18.13
C ALA A 62 -1.93 12.97 18.44
N LEU A 63 -2.88 13.90 18.33
CA LEU A 63 -4.31 13.62 18.53
C LEU A 63 -4.84 12.67 17.45
N THR A 64 -4.47 12.86 16.18
CA THR A 64 -4.82 11.94 15.09
C THR A 64 -4.27 10.55 15.36
N PHE A 65 -3.00 10.44 15.76
CA PHE A 65 -2.40 9.16 16.12
C PHE A 65 -3.12 8.49 17.30
N ALA A 66 -3.40 9.24 18.36
CA ALA A 66 -4.14 8.74 19.53
C ALA A 66 -5.55 8.26 19.14
N GLY A 67 -6.24 9.00 18.27
CA GLY A 67 -7.55 8.60 17.74
C GLY A 67 -7.48 7.30 16.92
N ILE A 68 -6.48 7.16 16.05
CA ILE A 68 -6.24 5.90 15.30
C ILE A 68 -5.93 4.75 16.25
N ALA A 69 -5.08 4.96 17.26
CA ALA A 69 -4.72 3.94 18.24
C ALA A 69 -5.94 3.51 19.08
N ALA A 70 -6.73 4.46 19.57
CA ALA A 70 -7.95 4.19 20.33
C ALA A 70 -9.00 3.45 19.47
N GLY A 71 -9.23 3.92 18.24
CA GLY A 71 -10.13 3.23 17.30
C GLY A 71 -9.67 1.82 16.98
N SER A 72 -8.36 1.60 16.80
CA SER A 72 -7.80 0.26 16.59
C SER A 72 -8.00 -0.64 17.82
N ALA A 73 -7.87 -0.11 19.04
CA ALA A 73 -8.11 -0.85 20.26
C ALA A 73 -9.59 -1.25 20.42
N ILE A 74 -10.52 -0.36 20.06
CA ILE A 74 -11.96 -0.66 20.05
C ILE A 74 -12.26 -1.76 19.02
N LEU A 75 -11.74 -1.65 17.80
CA LEU A 75 -11.93 -2.68 16.76
C LEU A 75 -11.34 -4.02 17.18
N TYR A 76 -10.21 -4.01 17.89
CA TYR A 76 -9.60 -5.21 18.43
C TYR A 76 -10.50 -5.96 19.42
N SER A 77 -11.37 -5.27 20.16
CA SER A 77 -12.35 -5.93 21.04
C SER A 77 -13.34 -6.82 20.29
N PHE A 78 -13.52 -6.60 18.98
CA PHE A 78 -14.41 -7.37 18.12
C PHE A 78 -13.65 -8.19 17.05
N ASP A 79 -12.36 -8.44 17.23
CA ASP A 79 -11.50 -8.99 16.18
C ASP A 79 -11.91 -10.41 15.76
N GLU A 80 -12.28 -11.28 16.72
CA GLU A 80 -12.76 -12.64 16.45
C GLU A 80 -14.12 -12.63 15.74
N GLN A 81 -15.08 -11.85 16.24
CA GLN A 81 -16.41 -11.76 15.62
C GLN A 81 -16.32 -11.18 14.20
N SER A 82 -15.42 -10.22 13.99
CA SER A 82 -15.16 -9.65 12.67
C SER A 82 -14.54 -10.69 11.74
N ALA A 83 -13.54 -11.44 12.21
CA ALA A 83 -12.90 -12.49 11.43
C ALA A 83 -13.89 -13.58 11.01
N ASP A 84 -14.75 -14.04 11.93
CA ASP A 84 -15.79 -15.02 11.65
C ASP A 84 -16.80 -14.49 10.63
N PHE A 85 -17.28 -13.26 10.82
CA PHE A 85 -18.21 -12.62 9.89
C PHE A 85 -17.61 -12.55 8.47
N PHE A 86 -16.41 -11.99 8.31
CA PHE A 86 -15.81 -11.85 6.98
C PHE A 86 -15.43 -13.20 6.35
N THR A 87 -15.06 -14.20 7.15
CA THR A 87 -14.78 -15.55 6.64
C THR A 87 -16.03 -16.22 6.10
N GLN A 88 -17.17 -16.08 6.79
CA GLN A 88 -18.46 -16.62 6.34
C GLN A 88 -18.95 -15.96 5.05
N GLN A 89 -18.65 -14.67 4.83
CA GLN A 89 -19.01 -13.96 3.60
C GLN A 89 -18.02 -14.22 2.44
N ALA A 90 -16.90 -14.92 2.68
CA ALA A 90 -15.78 -14.97 1.74
C ALA A 90 -16.12 -15.69 0.41
N GLU A 91 -17.09 -16.60 0.42
CA GLU A 91 -17.56 -17.32 -0.77
C GLU A 91 -18.46 -16.45 -1.66
N ASP A 92 -19.19 -15.51 -1.07
CA ASP A 92 -20.11 -14.60 -1.76
C ASP A 92 -19.39 -13.38 -2.37
N VAL A 93 -18.15 -13.12 -1.96
CA VAL A 93 -17.33 -12.04 -2.54
C VAL A 93 -16.87 -12.44 -3.95
N PRO A 94 -17.14 -11.62 -4.99
CA PRO A 94 -16.67 -11.89 -6.35
C PRO A 94 -15.16 -12.19 -6.39
N ILE A 95 -14.80 -13.31 -7.03
CA ILE A 95 -13.41 -13.80 -7.10
C ILE A 95 -12.46 -12.71 -7.59
N GLY A 96 -12.87 -11.90 -8.58
CA GLY A 96 -12.06 -10.81 -9.12
C GLY A 96 -11.69 -9.75 -8.07
N ILE A 97 -12.59 -9.41 -7.15
CA ILE A 97 -12.32 -8.44 -6.07
C ILE A 97 -11.33 -9.04 -5.08
N ARG A 98 -11.55 -10.30 -4.68
CA ARG A 98 -10.69 -11.01 -3.74
C ARG A 98 -9.27 -11.19 -4.29
N GLU A 99 -9.15 -11.58 -5.55
CA GLU A 99 -7.87 -11.72 -6.24
C GLU A 99 -7.19 -10.38 -6.44
N PHE A 100 -7.92 -9.32 -6.79
CA PHE A 100 -7.35 -7.98 -6.92
C PHE A 100 -6.72 -7.50 -5.61
N GLY A 101 -7.45 -7.61 -4.49
CA GLY A 101 -6.94 -7.25 -3.17
C GLY A 101 -5.72 -8.08 -2.77
N ARG A 102 -5.76 -9.40 -2.98
CA ARG A 102 -4.64 -10.31 -2.71
C ARG A 102 -3.42 -9.99 -3.58
N TYR A 103 -3.63 -9.72 -4.86
CA TYR A 103 -2.57 -9.43 -5.83
C TYR A 103 -1.86 -8.13 -5.49
N LEU A 104 -2.61 -7.04 -5.23
CA LEU A 104 -2.03 -5.75 -4.85
C LEU A 104 -1.43 -5.75 -3.43
N GLY A 105 -1.96 -6.55 -2.51
CA GLY A 105 -1.41 -6.66 -1.17
C GLY A 105 -0.13 -7.48 -1.09
N ASN A 106 0.11 -8.37 -2.07
CA ASN A 106 1.34 -9.12 -2.15
C ASN A 106 2.51 -8.16 -2.44
N PRO A 107 3.55 -8.11 -1.59
CA PRO A 107 4.65 -7.16 -1.77
C PRO A 107 5.35 -7.27 -3.12
N GLN A 108 5.62 -8.48 -3.61
CA GLN A 108 6.34 -8.69 -4.86
C GLN A 108 5.56 -8.14 -6.06
N ASN A 109 4.26 -8.44 -6.12
CA ASN A 109 3.39 -7.93 -7.18
C ASN A 109 3.25 -6.40 -7.10
N ASN A 110 3.06 -5.88 -5.89
CA ASN A 110 2.93 -4.43 -5.68
C ASN A 110 4.18 -3.67 -6.14
N TYR A 111 5.37 -4.13 -5.75
CA TYR A 111 6.62 -3.52 -6.18
C TYR A 111 6.86 -3.69 -7.68
N ALA A 112 6.48 -4.83 -8.27
CA ALA A 112 6.57 -5.02 -9.72
C ALA A 112 5.69 -4.01 -10.47
N ILE A 113 4.45 -3.80 -10.04
CA ILE A 113 3.54 -2.79 -10.62
C ILE A 113 4.10 -1.38 -10.43
N SER A 114 4.54 -1.05 -9.22
CA SER A 114 5.06 0.29 -8.88
C SER A 114 6.32 0.62 -9.67
N ALA A 115 7.25 -0.32 -9.79
CA ALA A 115 8.45 -0.20 -10.60
C ALA A 115 8.11 -0.15 -12.10
N GLY A 116 7.12 -0.90 -12.56
CA GLY A 116 6.58 -0.82 -13.93
C GLY A 116 6.05 0.58 -14.25
N ILE A 117 5.21 1.16 -13.38
CA ILE A 117 4.69 2.53 -13.52
C ILE A 117 5.84 3.54 -13.60
N TYR A 118 6.82 3.43 -12.72
CA TYR A 118 8.01 4.27 -12.74
C TYR A 118 8.81 4.12 -14.05
N GLY A 119 9.08 2.88 -14.47
CA GLY A 119 9.83 2.56 -15.68
C GLY A 119 9.16 3.09 -16.94
N ILE A 120 7.85 2.87 -17.09
CA ILE A 120 7.09 3.45 -18.21
C ILE A 120 7.11 4.98 -18.12
N GLY A 121 7.02 5.57 -16.92
CA GLY A 121 7.12 7.01 -16.70
C GLY A 121 8.45 7.59 -17.18
N LEU A 122 9.56 6.90 -16.91
CA LEU A 122 10.89 7.26 -17.41
C LEU A 122 11.00 7.13 -18.93
N LEU A 123 10.56 6.01 -19.50
CA LEU A 123 10.64 5.73 -20.93
C LEU A 123 9.78 6.69 -21.75
N THR A 124 8.58 7.02 -21.27
CA THR A 124 7.64 7.92 -21.94
C THR A 124 7.87 9.40 -21.62
N LYS A 125 8.83 9.72 -20.74
CA LYS A 125 9.07 11.07 -20.21
C LYS A 125 7.80 11.71 -19.63
N ASN A 126 6.92 10.89 -19.05
CA ASN A 126 5.72 11.35 -18.37
C ASN A 126 6.04 11.63 -16.90
N GLU A 127 6.20 12.91 -16.56
CA GLU A 127 6.56 13.34 -15.22
C GLU A 127 5.57 12.84 -14.16
N LYS A 128 4.27 12.90 -14.45
CA LYS A 128 3.23 12.48 -13.50
C LYS A 128 3.30 10.98 -13.21
N MET A 129 3.42 10.16 -14.25
CA MET A 129 3.52 8.72 -14.10
C MET A 129 4.83 8.31 -13.40
N ARG A 130 5.94 8.97 -13.75
CA ARG A 130 7.24 8.81 -13.08
C ARG A 130 7.13 9.12 -11.58
N LYS A 131 6.65 10.30 -11.21
CA LYS A 131 6.46 10.72 -9.81
C LYS A 131 5.50 9.82 -9.05
N THR A 132 4.45 9.32 -9.71
CA THR A 132 3.53 8.33 -9.13
C THR A 132 4.27 7.04 -8.78
N GLY A 133 5.04 6.49 -9.71
CA GLY A 133 5.85 5.29 -9.46
C GLY A 133 6.87 5.48 -8.35
N VAL A 134 7.56 6.63 -8.32
CA VAL A 134 8.48 7.00 -7.22
C VAL A 134 7.76 7.01 -5.88
N LEU A 135 6.59 7.66 -5.81
CA LEU A 135 5.82 7.77 -4.58
C LEU A 135 5.29 6.41 -4.11
N LEU A 136 4.86 5.55 -5.04
CA LEU A 136 4.42 4.18 -4.75
C LEU A 136 5.55 3.34 -4.14
N VAL A 137 6.73 3.32 -4.78
CA VAL A 137 7.89 2.56 -4.29
C VAL A 137 8.35 3.09 -2.93
N ALA A 138 8.52 4.40 -2.78
CA ALA A 138 8.99 4.99 -1.53
C ALA A 138 8.00 4.78 -0.37
N SER A 139 6.69 4.93 -0.62
CA SER A 139 5.66 4.74 0.41
C SER A 139 5.49 3.27 0.76
N GLY A 140 5.52 2.37 -0.24
CA GLY A 140 5.49 0.92 -0.04
C GLY A 140 6.67 0.42 0.81
N PHE A 141 7.87 0.92 0.51
CA PHE A 141 9.07 0.62 1.31
C PHE A 141 8.93 1.12 2.75
N THR A 142 8.50 2.37 2.91
CA THR A 142 8.29 2.99 4.23
C THR A 142 7.29 2.18 5.06
N VAL A 143 6.12 1.86 4.52
CA VAL A 143 5.09 1.10 5.25
C VAL A 143 5.52 -0.33 5.54
N GLY A 144 6.30 -0.96 4.64
CA GLY A 144 6.87 -2.29 4.85
C GLY A 144 7.83 -2.33 6.03
N LEU A 145 8.72 -1.35 6.14
CA LEU A 145 9.64 -1.22 7.26
C LEU A 145 8.90 -0.91 8.57
N ILE A 146 8.01 0.10 8.58
CA ILE A 146 7.20 0.46 9.76
C ILE A 146 6.40 -0.74 10.24
N SER A 147 5.74 -1.47 9.33
CA SER A 147 4.95 -2.66 9.67
C SER A 147 5.83 -3.76 10.26
N SER A 148 7.04 -3.97 9.73
CA SER A 148 7.96 -4.99 10.23
C SER A 148 8.48 -4.66 11.64
N MET A 149 8.83 -3.40 11.88
CA MET A 149 9.21 -2.91 13.21
C MET A 149 8.04 -3.01 14.18
N ALA A 150 6.85 -2.57 13.78
CA ALA A 150 5.64 -2.62 14.61
C ALA A 150 5.24 -4.05 14.97
N LYS A 151 5.30 -4.99 14.02
CA LYS A 151 5.06 -6.41 14.27
C LYS A 151 6.01 -6.99 15.30
N THR A 152 7.28 -6.63 15.19
CA THR A 152 8.31 -7.08 16.13
C THR A 152 8.07 -6.46 17.50
N ALA A 153 7.77 -5.15 17.59
CA ALA A 153 7.54 -4.46 18.86
C ALA A 153 6.26 -4.93 19.57
N ILE A 154 5.15 -5.10 18.85
CA ILE A 154 3.87 -5.53 19.42
C ILE A 154 3.90 -7.03 19.75
N GLY A 155 4.40 -7.86 18.83
CA GLY A 155 4.56 -9.29 19.07
C GLY A 155 3.25 -10.07 19.22
N ARG A 156 2.16 -9.65 18.57
CA ARG A 156 0.85 -10.32 18.70
C ARG A 156 0.84 -11.70 18.02
N ALA A 157 0.32 -12.72 18.71
CA ALA A 157 0.09 -14.05 18.14
C ALA A 157 -0.82 -14.00 16.90
N ARG A 158 -0.60 -14.91 15.95
CA ARG A 158 -1.41 -15.04 14.74
C ARG A 158 -2.72 -15.79 15.01
N PRO A 159 -3.82 -15.43 14.32
CA PRO A 159 -5.00 -16.27 14.28
C PRO A 159 -4.62 -17.64 13.67
N GLY A 160 -5.17 -18.72 14.25
CA GLY A 160 -4.83 -20.10 13.89
C GLY A 160 -3.62 -20.68 14.63
N THR A 161 -3.00 -19.93 15.55
CA THR A 161 -2.12 -20.50 16.58
C THR A 161 -2.95 -20.91 17.81
N GLU A 162 -2.37 -21.77 18.64
CA GLU A 162 -3.04 -22.33 19.84
C GLU A 162 -3.14 -21.33 21.00
N PHE A 163 -2.55 -20.14 20.83
CA PHE A 163 -2.38 -19.15 21.89
C PHE A 163 -3.61 -18.24 22.09
N GLY A 164 -4.46 -18.07 21.07
CA GLY A 164 -5.57 -17.11 21.09
C GLY A 164 -5.17 -15.66 20.80
N LYS A 165 -6.15 -14.75 20.66
CA LYS A 165 -5.93 -13.38 20.17
C LYS A 165 -5.20 -12.46 21.14
N ASP A 166 -5.26 -12.74 22.45
CA ASP A 166 -4.80 -11.88 23.55
C ASP A 166 -3.36 -12.18 24.00
N VAL A 167 -2.63 -13.01 23.24
CA VAL A 167 -1.24 -13.36 23.55
C VAL A 167 -0.26 -12.51 22.76
N PHE A 168 0.66 -11.89 23.50
CA PHE A 168 1.69 -11.01 22.97
C PHE A 168 3.07 -11.45 23.48
N LYS A 169 4.04 -11.47 22.56
CA LYS A 169 5.46 -11.72 22.83
C LYS A 169 6.29 -10.63 22.14
N PRO A 170 6.38 -9.43 22.73
CA PRO A 170 7.17 -8.32 22.20
C PRO A 170 8.60 -8.74 21.88
N PHE A 171 9.12 -8.23 20.77
CA PHE A 171 10.45 -8.50 20.22
C PHE A 171 10.73 -9.97 19.87
N SER A 172 9.68 -10.80 19.78
CA SER A 172 9.80 -12.17 19.30
C SER A 172 10.34 -12.19 17.87
N LYS A 173 11.23 -13.15 17.58
CA LYS A 173 11.71 -13.45 16.23
C LYS A 173 10.84 -14.49 15.52
N GLU A 174 9.88 -15.08 16.23
CA GLU A 174 9.02 -16.13 15.72
C GLU A 174 7.89 -15.52 14.88
N GLY A 175 7.73 -16.00 13.65
CA GLY A 175 6.69 -15.51 12.73
C GLY A 175 5.25 -15.70 13.25
N ALA A 176 5.06 -16.62 14.21
CA ALA A 176 3.80 -16.83 14.91
C ALA A 176 3.34 -15.60 15.71
N PHE A 177 4.25 -14.72 16.12
CA PHE A 177 3.97 -13.50 16.88
C PHE A 177 4.00 -12.22 16.04
N HIS A 178 3.97 -12.34 14.70
CA HIS A 178 4.05 -11.20 13.78
C HIS A 178 2.73 -10.97 13.01
N SER A 179 1.61 -10.93 13.74
CA SER A 179 0.27 -10.77 13.17
C SER A 179 -0.15 -9.30 12.96
N MET A 180 0.20 -8.42 13.90
CA MET A 180 -0.29 -7.05 13.94
C MET A 180 0.85 -6.02 13.80
N PRO A 181 0.71 -5.00 12.93
CA PRO A 181 -0.36 -4.77 11.95
C PRO A 181 -0.20 -5.61 10.67
N SER A 182 -1.24 -5.72 9.83
CA SER A 182 -1.17 -6.43 8.55
C SER A 182 -0.38 -5.65 7.49
N GLY A 183 0.76 -6.20 7.06
CA GLY A 183 1.59 -5.60 6.01
C GLY A 183 0.93 -5.58 4.63
N HIS A 184 0.15 -6.61 4.27
CA HIS A 184 -0.55 -6.67 2.98
C HIS A 184 -1.63 -5.58 2.91
N ALA A 185 -2.44 -5.44 3.96
CA ALA A 185 -3.48 -4.41 4.03
C ALA A 185 -2.88 -3.00 4.02
N ALA A 186 -1.83 -2.78 4.82
CA ALA A 186 -1.14 -1.50 4.87
C ALA A 186 -0.56 -1.10 3.49
N LEU A 187 -0.05 -2.07 2.72
CA LEU A 187 0.47 -1.84 1.37
C LEU A 187 -0.65 -1.49 0.37
N VAL A 188 -1.80 -2.18 0.41
CA VAL A 188 -2.95 -1.84 -0.44
C VAL A 188 -3.48 -0.45 -0.14
N VAL A 189 -3.69 -0.11 1.14
CA VAL A 189 -4.20 1.20 1.56
C VAL A 189 -3.23 2.31 1.15
N THR A 190 -1.93 2.09 1.36
CA THR A 190 -0.90 3.04 0.94
C THR A 190 -0.89 3.24 -0.58
N THR A 191 -0.98 2.16 -1.35
CA THR A 191 -1.04 2.20 -2.82
C THR A 191 -2.27 2.97 -3.29
N ALA A 192 -3.45 2.65 -2.75
CA ALA A 192 -4.70 3.33 -3.07
C ALA A 192 -4.64 4.82 -2.73
N HIS A 193 -4.08 5.19 -1.58
CA HIS A 193 -3.90 6.58 -1.18
C HIS A 193 -2.99 7.35 -2.14
N VAL A 194 -1.86 6.76 -2.54
CA VAL A 194 -0.93 7.37 -3.49
C VAL A 194 -1.60 7.60 -4.84
N ILE A 195 -2.33 6.59 -5.36
CA ILE A 195 -3.07 6.72 -6.62
C ILE A 195 -4.12 7.83 -6.50
N ALA A 196 -4.93 7.82 -5.44
CA ALA A 196 -5.97 8.83 -5.22
C ALA A 196 -5.40 10.26 -5.11
N LYS A 197 -4.20 10.41 -4.54
CA LYS A 197 -3.52 11.72 -4.46
C LYS A 197 -2.93 12.16 -5.79
N GLN A 198 -2.45 11.22 -6.60
CA GLN A 198 -1.84 11.54 -7.90
C GLN A 198 -2.88 11.80 -8.97
N PHE A 199 -3.96 11.04 -9.01
CA PHE A 199 -5.01 11.17 -10.02
C PHE A 199 -6.21 11.89 -9.42
N GLU A 200 -6.59 13.02 -10.02
CA GLU A 200 -7.86 13.67 -9.68
C GLU A 200 -8.97 12.65 -9.94
N SER A 201 -9.70 12.30 -8.88
CA SER A 201 -10.87 11.45 -9.02
C SER A 201 -11.98 12.22 -9.72
N LEU A 202 -12.84 11.51 -10.44
CA LEU A 202 -14.13 12.04 -10.90
C LEU A 202 -15.00 12.35 -9.66
N GLY A 203 -14.85 13.55 -9.10
CA GLY A 203 -15.81 14.16 -8.18
C GLY A 203 -15.57 14.03 -6.67
N ILE A 204 -14.48 13.42 -6.19
CA ILE A 204 -14.17 13.39 -4.74
C ILE A 204 -12.83 14.08 -4.50
N LYS A 205 -12.90 15.34 -4.06
CA LYS A 205 -11.76 16.04 -3.47
C LYS A 205 -11.64 15.56 -2.03
N ILE A 206 -10.54 14.87 -1.71
CA ILE A 206 -10.13 14.56 -0.33
C ILE A 206 -9.24 15.68 0.17
#